data_AF-A0A7Y9W247-F1
#
_entry.id   AF-A0A7Y9W247-F1
#
_cell.length_a   1.000
_cell.length_b   1.000
_cell.length_c   1.000
_cell.angle_alpha   90.00
_cell.angle_beta   90.00
_cell.angle_gamma   90.00
#
_symmetry.space_group_name_H-M   'P 1'
#
loop_
_entity.id
_entity.type
_entity.pdbx_description
1 polymer ?
#
loop_
_entity_poly.entity_id
_entity_poly.type
_entity_poly.pdbx_seq_one_letter_code
_entity_poly.pdbx_strand_id
1 'polypeptide(L)'
;MSQSEPHFNNKILAEEKPTYAFATIGSITERGGRVTHVTTKAEFNGKALARVGDIVPYDDGTEATIVDGAGFAASWGGKPLALVGSRLSNGDRITESTQTAWGIAVPHGESILGLFDPTYTGAPIHGKHKGDSHA
;
A
#
# COMPACT_ATOMS: atom_id res chain seq x y z
N MET A 1 -21.26 9.15 3.35
CA MET A 1 -20.17 8.14 3.33
C MET A 1 -18.86 8.90 3.42
N SER A 2 -18.16 8.85 4.56
CA SER A 2 -16.89 9.57 4.73
C SER A 2 -15.87 8.96 3.77
N GLN A 3 -15.39 9.75 2.83
CA GLN A 3 -14.29 9.38 1.94
C GLN A 3 -13.06 9.28 2.85
N SER A 4 -12.63 8.07 3.22
CA SER A 4 -11.39 7.94 3.99
C SER A 4 -10.25 8.43 3.10
N GLU A 5 -9.55 9.47 3.52
CA GLU A 5 -8.33 9.95 2.85
C GLU A 5 -7.17 8.97 3.12
N PRO A 6 -6.16 8.90 2.23
CA PRO A 6 -4.95 8.16 2.53
C PRO A 6 -4.23 8.80 3.74
N HIS A 7 -3.85 7.96 4.70
CA HIS A 7 -3.07 8.37 5.86
C HIS A 7 -1.59 8.10 5.58
N PHE A 8 -0.78 9.16 5.59
CA PHE A 8 0.66 9.12 5.40
C PHE A 8 1.37 9.51 6.69
N ASN A 9 2.17 8.60 7.23
CA ASN A 9 2.95 8.83 8.46
C ASN A 9 4.43 9.11 8.18
N ASN A 10 4.83 9.09 6.91
CA ASN A 10 6.20 9.29 6.47
C ASN A 10 6.26 10.24 5.27
N LYS A 11 7.43 10.80 4.99
CA LYS A 11 7.67 11.69 3.85
C LYS A 11 7.35 10.94 2.55
N ILE A 12 6.42 11.52 1.79
CA ILE A 12 6.14 11.14 0.41
C ILE A 12 7.01 12.00 -0.49
N LEU A 13 7.70 11.38 -1.44
CA LEU A 13 8.51 12.09 -2.43
C LEU A 13 7.73 12.26 -3.73
N ALA A 14 7.94 13.41 -4.37
CA ALA A 14 7.44 13.74 -5.70
C ALA A 14 8.57 14.16 -6.66
N GLU A 15 9.67 14.69 -6.12
CA GLU A 15 10.78 15.30 -6.86
C GLU A 15 12.09 14.49 -6.76
N GLU A 16 12.18 13.59 -5.77
CA GLU A 16 13.31 12.67 -5.55
C GLU A 16 12.84 11.22 -5.72
N LYS A 17 13.75 10.33 -6.13
CA LYS A 17 13.41 8.91 -6.28
C LYS A 17 13.04 8.31 -4.91
N PRO A 18 11.82 7.78 -4.73
CA PRO A 18 11.45 7.11 -3.50
C PRO A 18 12.26 5.84 -3.30
N THR A 19 12.47 5.43 -2.05
CA THR A 19 13.05 4.12 -1.73
C THR A 19 12.14 3.01 -2.24
N TYR A 20 10.83 3.17 -2.07
CA TYR A 20 9.82 2.27 -2.62
C TYR A 20 8.70 3.08 -3.27
N ALA A 21 8.54 2.94 -4.58
CA ALA A 21 7.44 3.56 -5.32
C ALA A 21 6.10 2.91 -4.94
N PHE A 22 5.00 3.68 -5.00
CA PHE A 22 3.66 3.11 -4.85
C PHE A 22 3.31 2.20 -6.03
N ALA A 23 2.63 1.09 -5.74
CA ALA A 23 1.95 0.32 -6.76
C ALA A 23 0.64 1.03 -7.15
N THR A 24 0.42 1.13 -8.46
CA THR A 24 -0.75 1.75 -9.09
C THR A 24 -1.55 0.74 -9.89
N ILE A 25 -2.77 1.09 -10.28
CA ILE A 25 -3.45 0.40 -11.38
C ILE A 25 -2.52 0.31 -12.60
N GLY A 26 -2.44 -0.88 -13.18
CA GLY A 26 -1.56 -1.23 -14.29
C GLY A 26 -0.17 -1.71 -13.90
N SER A 27 0.19 -1.72 -12.61
CA SER A 27 1.45 -2.31 -12.11
C SER A 27 1.57 -3.78 -12.47
N ILE A 28 2.81 -4.26 -12.61
CA ILE A 28 3.12 -5.60 -13.12
C ILE A 28 3.90 -6.38 -12.07
N THR A 29 3.61 -7.68 -11.96
CA THR A 29 4.33 -8.62 -11.11
C THR A 29 5.41 -9.37 -11.89
N GLU A 30 6.34 -9.99 -11.17
CA GLU A 30 7.44 -10.77 -11.75
C GLU A 30 6.92 -11.90 -12.66
N ARG A 31 5.83 -12.56 -12.29
CA ARG A 31 5.21 -13.62 -13.11
C ARG A 31 4.19 -13.10 -14.13
N GLY A 32 4.15 -11.79 -14.40
CA GLY A 32 3.33 -11.19 -15.46
C GLY A 32 1.88 -10.88 -15.05
N GLY A 33 1.52 -11.01 -13.78
CA GLY A 33 0.22 -10.57 -13.27
C GLY A 33 0.11 -9.05 -13.35
N ARG A 34 -1.12 -8.53 -13.51
CA ARG A 34 -1.35 -7.09 -13.66
C ARG A 34 -2.41 -6.59 -12.69
N VAL A 35 -2.09 -5.52 -11.98
CA VAL A 35 -3.08 -4.84 -11.12
C VAL A 35 -4.13 -4.19 -12.01
N THR A 36 -5.32 -4.78 -12.14
CA THR A 36 -6.41 -4.25 -12.98
C THR A 36 -7.53 -3.61 -12.17
N HIS A 37 -7.67 -3.99 -10.90
CA HIS A 37 -8.67 -3.46 -9.99
C HIS A 37 -8.00 -3.00 -8.70
N VAL A 38 -8.36 -1.79 -8.27
CA VAL A 38 -7.92 -1.23 -6.99
C VAL A 38 -9.14 -0.79 -6.21
N THR A 39 -9.14 -1.02 -4.90
CA THR A 39 -10.29 -0.69 -4.05
C THR A 39 -10.17 0.66 -3.36
N THR A 40 -9.07 1.38 -3.60
CA THR A 40 -8.88 2.74 -3.08
C THR A 40 -9.53 3.78 -4.00
N LYS A 41 -9.85 4.94 -3.43
CA LYS A 41 -10.15 6.17 -4.18
C LYS A 41 -8.97 7.15 -4.17
N ALA A 42 -7.84 6.73 -3.63
CA ALA A 42 -6.64 7.54 -3.60
C ALA A 42 -5.94 7.41 -4.94
N GLU A 43 -5.63 8.54 -5.57
CA GLU A 43 -4.97 8.57 -6.87
C GLU A 43 -3.82 9.56 -6.87
N PHE A 44 -2.75 9.25 -7.59
CA PHE A 44 -1.71 10.21 -7.95
C PHE A 44 -1.65 10.32 -9.46
N ASN A 45 -1.74 11.55 -9.99
CA ASN A 45 -1.75 11.82 -11.43
C ASN A 45 -2.79 10.99 -12.21
N GLY A 46 -3.99 10.82 -11.65
CA GLY A 46 -5.09 10.04 -12.26
C GLY A 46 -4.87 8.52 -12.27
N LYS A 47 -3.88 8.03 -11.50
CA LYS A 47 -3.63 6.60 -11.31
C LYS A 47 -3.96 6.21 -9.89
N ALA A 48 -5.01 5.40 -9.76
CA ALA A 48 -5.45 4.89 -8.47
C ALA A 48 -4.40 3.95 -7.85
N LEU A 49 -4.23 4.06 -6.54
CA LEU A 49 -3.23 3.33 -5.77
C LEU A 49 -3.76 1.97 -5.36
N ALA A 50 -2.92 0.96 -5.52
CA ALA A 50 -3.22 -0.38 -5.02
C ALA A 50 -2.99 -0.44 -3.50
N ARG A 51 -3.65 -1.38 -2.83
CA ARG A 51 -3.47 -1.64 -1.41
C ARG A 51 -3.52 -3.13 -1.08
N VAL A 52 -3.11 -3.46 0.14
CA VAL A 52 -3.27 -4.81 0.69
C VAL A 52 -4.73 -5.26 0.60
N GLY A 53 -4.94 -6.46 0.08
CA GLY A 53 -6.25 -7.04 -0.19
C GLY A 53 -6.79 -6.81 -1.60
N ASP A 54 -6.15 -5.98 -2.43
CA ASP A 54 -6.52 -5.89 -3.86
C ASP A 54 -6.09 -7.18 -4.59
N ILE A 55 -6.87 -7.55 -5.62
CA ILE A 55 -6.69 -8.79 -6.41
C ILE A 55 -5.96 -8.48 -7.71
N VAL A 56 -5.02 -9.35 -8.06
CA VAL A 56 -4.21 -9.31 -9.27
C VAL A 56 -4.50 -10.56 -10.10
N PRO A 57 -5.21 -10.40 -11.24
CA PRO A 57 -5.41 -11.49 -12.18
C PRO A 57 -4.16 -11.77 -13.03
N TYR A 58 -4.10 -13.00 -13.54
CA TYR A 58 -3.09 -13.51 -14.46
C TYR A 58 -3.76 -14.05 -15.72
N ASP A 59 -2.99 -14.14 -16.81
CA ASP A 59 -3.49 -14.60 -18.13
C ASP A 59 -3.92 -16.07 -18.14
N ASP A 60 -3.42 -16.88 -17.20
CA ASP A 60 -3.84 -18.27 -16.99
C ASP A 60 -5.20 -18.39 -16.28
N GLY A 61 -5.84 -17.27 -15.95
CA GLY A 61 -7.12 -17.19 -15.25
C GLY A 61 -7.00 -17.33 -13.74
N THR A 62 -5.79 -17.48 -13.19
CA THR A 62 -5.58 -17.46 -11.74
C THR A 62 -5.58 -16.03 -11.21
N GLU A 63 -5.81 -15.90 -9.91
CA GLU A 63 -5.79 -14.63 -9.21
C GLU A 63 -4.96 -14.75 -7.93
N ALA A 64 -4.29 -13.67 -7.55
CA ALA A 64 -3.60 -13.58 -6.28
C ALA A 64 -3.89 -12.25 -5.59
N THR A 65 -3.83 -12.24 -4.26
CA THR A 65 -4.13 -11.06 -3.45
C THR A 65 -2.83 -10.41 -3.02
N ILE A 66 -2.76 -9.07 -3.05
CA ILE A 66 -1.63 -8.34 -2.47
C ILE A 66 -1.67 -8.50 -0.94
N VAL A 67 -0.62 -9.05 -0.33
CA VAL A 67 -0.61 -9.43 1.09
C VAL A 67 0.18 -8.49 1.99
N ASP A 68 1.08 -7.69 1.44
CA ASP A 68 1.86 -6.71 2.22
C ASP A 68 2.04 -5.38 1.46
N GLY A 69 2.73 -4.43 2.08
CA GLY A 69 2.92 -3.10 1.50
C GLY A 69 3.65 -2.14 2.43
N ALA A 70 3.22 -0.89 2.46
CA ALA A 70 3.90 0.21 3.15
C ALA A 70 3.86 0.15 4.69
N GLY A 71 3.18 -0.84 5.27
CA GLY A 71 3.01 -0.94 6.72
C GLY A 71 2.40 0.32 7.32
N PHE A 72 3.05 0.84 8.37
CA PHE A 72 2.63 2.07 9.03
C PHE A 72 2.86 3.34 8.19
N ALA A 73 3.74 3.32 7.19
CA ALA A 73 4.10 4.56 6.49
C ALA A 73 2.97 5.13 5.63
N ALA A 74 2.12 4.28 5.04
CA ALA A 74 1.02 4.73 4.20
C ALA A 74 -0.13 3.71 4.21
N SER A 75 -1.35 4.18 4.49
CA SER A 75 -2.54 3.32 4.53
C SER A 75 -3.79 4.01 4.00
N TRP A 76 -4.75 3.23 3.51
CA TRP A 76 -6.07 3.70 3.08
C TRP A 76 -7.16 2.75 3.56
N GLY A 77 -8.17 3.30 4.24
CA GLY A 77 -9.24 2.51 4.86
C GLY A 77 -8.68 1.47 5.85
N GLY A 78 -7.66 1.83 6.62
CA GLY A 78 -7.00 0.97 7.61
C GLY A 78 -6.08 -0.11 7.04
N LYS A 79 -5.89 -0.17 5.71
CA LYS A 79 -5.01 -1.16 5.07
C LYS A 79 -3.79 -0.49 4.45
N PRO A 80 -2.59 -1.09 4.54
CA PRO A 80 -1.40 -0.52 3.91
C PRO A 80 -1.57 -0.33 2.40
N LEU A 81 -1.05 0.78 1.87
CA LEU A 81 -0.89 0.94 0.43
C LEU A 81 0.18 -0.02 -0.08
N ALA A 82 0.00 -0.55 -1.29
CA ALA A 82 0.94 -1.44 -1.92
C ALA A 82 2.10 -0.63 -2.54
N LEU A 83 3.26 -1.25 -2.55
CA LEU A 83 4.51 -0.71 -3.09
C LEU A 83 5.08 -1.62 -4.18
N VAL A 84 5.96 -1.07 -5.02
CA VAL A 84 6.91 -1.90 -5.78
C VAL A 84 7.75 -2.68 -4.78
N GLY A 85 7.69 -3.99 -4.90
CA GLY A 85 8.26 -4.95 -3.97
C GLY A 85 7.24 -5.70 -3.11
N SER A 86 5.96 -5.34 -3.15
CA SER A 86 4.92 -6.02 -2.36
C SER A 86 4.70 -7.43 -2.88
N ARG A 87 4.43 -8.36 -1.96
CA ARG A 87 4.16 -9.77 -2.24
C ARG A 87 2.69 -10.03 -2.45
N LEU A 88 2.44 -11.11 -3.18
CA LEU A 88 1.12 -11.67 -3.41
C LEU A 88 0.96 -13.03 -2.71
N SER A 89 -0.28 -13.44 -2.50
CA SER A 89 -0.64 -14.69 -1.79
C SER A 89 -0.12 -15.96 -2.46
N ASN A 90 0.20 -15.91 -3.75
CA ASN A 90 0.80 -17.00 -4.53
C ASN A 90 2.35 -16.99 -4.51
N GLY A 91 2.97 -16.12 -3.70
CA GLY A 91 4.41 -15.96 -3.59
C GLY A 91 5.06 -15.03 -4.64
N ASP A 92 4.28 -14.45 -5.55
CA ASP A 92 4.75 -13.49 -6.55
C ASP A 92 5.00 -12.10 -5.93
N ARG A 93 5.58 -11.19 -6.71
CA ARG A 93 5.98 -9.86 -6.26
C ARG A 93 5.70 -8.80 -7.32
N ILE A 94 5.19 -7.64 -6.91
CA ILE A 94 5.09 -6.45 -7.78
C ILE A 94 6.50 -5.93 -8.05
N THR A 95 6.89 -5.84 -9.32
CA THR A 95 8.23 -5.39 -9.75
C THR A 95 8.20 -4.04 -10.44
N GLU A 96 7.07 -3.67 -11.04
CA GLU A 96 6.94 -2.44 -11.81
C GLU A 96 5.66 -1.69 -11.46
N SER A 97 5.74 -0.36 -11.45
CA SER A 97 4.59 0.52 -11.33
C SER A 97 4.55 1.49 -12.50
N THR A 98 3.35 1.80 -12.97
CA THR A 98 3.16 2.77 -14.06
C THR A 98 3.45 4.21 -13.64
N GLN A 99 3.68 4.45 -12.35
CA GLN A 99 4.20 5.71 -11.82
C GLN A 99 5.23 5.46 -10.73
N THR A 100 6.46 5.96 -10.94
CA THR A 100 7.60 5.76 -10.03
C THR A 100 8.08 7.03 -9.33
N ALA A 101 7.51 8.19 -9.67
CA ALA A 101 7.84 9.47 -9.05
C ALA A 101 7.35 9.58 -7.60
N TRP A 102 6.36 8.77 -7.21
CA TRP A 102 5.70 8.83 -5.90
C TRP A 102 5.89 7.53 -5.13
N GLY A 103 6.14 7.67 -3.83
CA GLY A 103 6.38 6.53 -2.95
C GLY A 103 6.79 6.96 -1.56
N ILE A 104 7.27 6.00 -0.77
CA ILE A 104 7.80 6.24 0.56
C ILE A 104 9.33 6.36 0.53
N ALA A 105 9.86 7.24 1.38
CA ALA A 105 11.30 7.34 1.64
C ALA A 105 11.67 6.54 2.90
N VAL A 106 12.67 5.67 2.84
CA VAL A 106 13.21 5.00 4.01
C VAL A 106 14.66 5.48 4.19
N PRO A 107 14.93 6.34 5.19
CA PRO A 107 16.28 6.78 5.48
C PRO A 107 17.19 5.58 5.76
N HIS A 108 18.48 5.72 5.42
CA HIS A 108 19.44 4.65 5.62
C HIS A 108 19.55 4.28 7.10
N GLY A 109 19.41 2.99 7.41
CA GLY A 109 19.45 2.47 8.79
C GLY A 109 18.13 2.57 9.55
N GLU A 110 17.07 3.13 8.95
CA GLU A 110 15.74 3.14 9.55
C GLU A 110 14.86 2.00 9.02
N SER A 111 13.92 1.56 9.86
CA SER A 111 12.92 0.56 9.49
C SER A 111 11.52 1.11 9.75
N ILE A 112 10.62 0.92 8.79
CA ILE A 112 9.21 1.25 8.95
C ILE A 112 8.49 0.04 9.54
N LEU A 113 7.74 0.26 10.62
CA LEU A 113 6.90 -0.78 11.22
C LEU A 113 5.93 -1.36 10.17
N GLY A 114 5.96 -2.68 10.00
CA GLY A 114 5.07 -3.40 9.09
C GLY A 114 5.40 -3.27 7.61
N LEU A 115 6.53 -2.65 7.23
CA LEU A 115 6.95 -2.54 5.83
C LEU A 115 7.25 -3.93 5.27
N PHE A 116 6.53 -4.29 4.20
CA PHE A 116 6.55 -5.63 3.62
C PHE A 116 6.33 -6.74 4.65
N ASP A 117 5.47 -6.51 5.64
CA ASP A 117 5.05 -7.52 6.61
C ASP A 117 3.59 -7.92 6.36
N PRO A 118 3.30 -9.16 5.94
CA PRO A 118 1.93 -9.61 5.66
C PRO A 118 1.13 -9.84 6.93
N THR A 119 1.77 -9.85 8.10
CA THR A 119 1.11 -9.97 9.40
C THR A 119 0.73 -8.62 10.00
N TYR A 120 1.10 -7.52 9.34
CA TYR A 120 0.78 -6.17 9.81
C TYR A 120 -0.70 -5.83 9.61
N THR A 121 -1.43 -5.68 10.71
CA THR A 121 -2.87 -5.37 10.72
C THR A 121 -3.21 -3.89 10.92
N GLY A 122 -2.23 -2.99 10.74
CA GLY A 122 -2.37 -1.56 11.04
C GLY A 122 -1.79 -1.19 12.41
N ALA A 123 -1.65 0.12 12.66
CA ALA A 123 -1.23 0.59 13.98
C ALA A 123 -2.31 0.28 15.02
N PRO A 124 -1.94 0.03 16.29
CA PRO A 124 -2.91 -0.04 17.36
C PRO A 124 -3.77 1.23 17.32
N ILE A 125 -5.06 1.07 17.08
CA ILE A 125 -6.05 2.12 17.31
C ILE A 125 -5.95 2.48 18.79
N HIS A 126 -5.20 3.54 19.12
CA HIS A 126 -5.20 4.02 20.50
C HIS A 126 -6.64 4.44 20.80
N GLY A 127 -7.29 3.67 21.68
CA GLY A 127 -8.70 3.84 21.99
C GLY A 127 -8.96 5.25 22.49
N LYS A 128 -9.77 6.02 21.76
CA LYS A 128 -10.59 7.06 22.40
C LYS A 128 -11.83 6.38 22.98
N HIS A 129 -11.69 5.93 24.21
CA HIS A 129 -12.78 5.99 25.20
C HIS A 129 -12.14 6.48 26.51
N LYS A 130 -11.77 7.75 26.56
CA LYS A 130 -11.73 8.43 27.86
C LYS A 130 -13.19 8.65 28.20
N GLY A 131 -13.67 7.84 29.14
CA GLY A 131 -15.05 7.76 29.54
C GLY A 131 -15.63 9.11 29.92
N ASP A 132 -16.93 9.20 29.69
CA ASP A 132 -17.82 10.02 30.49
C ASP A 132 -17.51 9.76 31.97
N SER A 133 -17.03 10.79 32.68
CA SER A 133 -17.30 11.05 34.10
C SER A 133 -16.51 12.27 34.59
N HIS A 134 -17.14 12.95 35.55
CA HIS A 134 -16.77 14.15 36.29
C HIS A 134 -17.47 15.41 35.76
N ALA A 135 -18.38 16.05 36.49
CA ALA A 135 -19.07 15.76 37.75
C ALA A 135 -20.34 16.62 37.77
#